data_AF-A0A7S2GID8-F1
#
_entry.id   AF-A0A7S2GID8-F1
#
_cell.length_a   1.000
_cell.length_b   1.000
_cell.length_c   1.000
_cell.angle_alpha   90.00
_cell.angle_beta   90.00
_cell.angle_gamma   90.00
#
_symmetry.space_group_name_H-M   'P 1'
#
loop_
_entity.id
_entity.type
_entity.pdbx_description
1 polymer ?
#
loop_
_entity_poly.entity_id
_entity_poly.type
_entity_poly.pdbx_seq_one_letter_code
_entity_poly.pdbx_strand_id
1 'polypeptide(L)'
;CTPVLCLSDLPSGPGVVHDCQGVTTGSTCTATCATGYEHALGSADSTFTCQSDRHFSGTAPQCSASACNALSLDAVYDTRGCDGAVTGQSCVVGCAHDFKLDGVAQIFECKPDASFSGTPPVCVSKSSQSGSF
;
A
#
# COMPACT_ATOMS: atom_id res chain seq x y z
N CYS A 1 42.13 9.35 -7.19
CA CYS A 1 41.21 8.42 -6.51
C CYS A 1 40.10 8.05 -7.49
N THR A 2 39.81 6.76 -7.69
CA THR A 2 38.64 6.32 -8.45
C THR A 2 37.45 6.20 -7.51
N PRO A 3 36.33 6.90 -7.77
CA PRO A 3 35.13 6.76 -6.97
C PRO A 3 34.61 5.33 -7.05
N VAL A 4 34.25 4.74 -5.89
CA VAL A 4 33.79 3.36 -5.78
C VAL A 4 32.29 3.38 -5.48
N LEU A 5 31.54 2.46 -6.10
CA LEU A 5 30.10 2.32 -5.86
C LEU A 5 29.83 1.71 -4.47
N CYS A 6 28.86 2.28 -3.77
CA CYS A 6 28.25 1.61 -2.62
C CYS A 6 27.09 0.73 -3.07
N LEU A 7 27.06 -0.50 -2.57
CA LEU A 7 26.03 -1.50 -2.88
C LEU A 7 25.49 -2.17 -1.61
N SER A 8 26.10 -1.89 -0.46
CA SER A 8 25.79 -2.51 0.82
C SER A 8 25.12 -1.50 1.76
N ASP A 9 24.28 -1.98 2.67
CA ASP A 9 23.50 -1.17 3.64
C ASP A 9 22.58 -0.13 2.98
N LEU A 10 21.98 -0.51 1.86
CA LEU A 10 20.95 0.30 1.20
C LEU A 10 19.78 0.57 2.17
N PRO A 11 19.16 1.77 2.09
CA PRO A 11 17.98 2.07 2.88
C PRO A 11 16.88 1.05 2.63
N SER A 12 16.37 0.42 3.69
CA SER A 12 15.37 -0.63 3.58
C SER A 12 14.37 -0.54 4.72
N GLY A 13 13.14 -0.99 4.46
CA GLY A 13 12.02 -0.99 5.40
C GLY A 13 10.68 -1.02 4.68
N PRO A 14 9.57 -1.33 5.37
CA PRO A 14 8.24 -1.28 4.78
C PRO A 14 7.92 0.13 4.27
N GLY A 15 7.54 0.25 3.00
CA GLY A 15 7.23 1.55 2.40
C GLY A 15 8.41 2.50 2.24
N VAL A 16 9.66 2.07 2.43
CA VAL A 16 10.85 2.90 2.20
C VAL A 16 11.27 2.84 0.74
N VAL A 17 11.49 4.01 0.13
CA VAL A 17 12.06 4.17 -1.21
C VAL A 17 13.28 5.07 -1.16
N HIS A 18 14.19 4.94 -2.11
CA HIS A 18 15.44 5.72 -2.14
C HIS A 18 16.00 5.88 -3.55
N ASP A 19 16.94 6.82 -3.69
CA ASP A 19 17.71 7.08 -4.92
C ASP A 19 19.20 6.69 -4.82
N CYS A 20 19.57 5.84 -3.84
CA CYS A 20 20.95 5.41 -3.60
C CYS A 20 21.61 4.53 -4.69
N GLN A 21 20.86 4.12 -5.72
CA GLN A 21 21.38 3.29 -6.80
C GLN A 21 22.44 4.05 -7.59
N GLY A 22 23.66 3.51 -7.66
CA GLY A 22 24.75 4.11 -8.43
C GLY A 22 25.53 5.21 -7.70
N VAL A 23 25.24 5.46 -6.42
CA VAL A 23 25.98 6.46 -5.63
C VAL A 23 27.38 5.95 -5.27
N THR A 24 28.37 6.84 -5.41
CA THR A 24 29.78 6.56 -5.16
C THR A 24 30.32 7.21 -3.90
N THR A 25 31.47 6.73 -3.41
CA THR A 25 32.12 7.20 -2.18
C THR A 25 32.21 8.72 -2.13
N GLY A 26 31.77 9.30 -1.00
CA GLY A 26 31.76 10.74 -0.75
C GLY A 26 30.52 11.48 -1.26
N SER A 27 29.60 10.79 -1.95
CA SER A 27 28.29 11.31 -2.34
C SER A 27 27.18 10.78 -1.42
N THR A 28 26.01 11.42 -1.50
CA THR A 28 24.85 11.12 -0.68
C THR A 28 23.64 10.78 -1.52
N CYS A 29 22.68 10.10 -0.91
CA CYS A 29 21.34 9.84 -1.43
C CYS A 29 20.30 10.06 -0.33
N THR A 30 19.03 10.05 -0.70
CA THR A 30 17.91 10.25 0.21
C THR A 30 16.99 9.03 0.19
N ALA A 31 16.54 8.64 1.38
CA ALA A 31 15.49 7.66 1.59
C ALA A 31 14.25 8.36 2.15
N THR A 32 13.08 8.04 1.60
CA THR A 32 11.80 8.63 1.94
C THR A 32 10.72 7.56 2.04
N CYS A 33 9.54 7.93 2.57
CA CYS A 33 8.37 7.06 2.49
C CYS A 33 7.73 7.12 1.11
N ALA A 34 7.35 5.95 0.60
CA ALA A 34 6.66 5.79 -0.67
C ALA A 34 5.25 6.39 -0.60
N THR A 35 4.65 6.64 -1.77
CA THR A 35 3.23 7.00 -1.85
C THR A 35 2.36 5.93 -1.16
N GLY A 36 1.33 6.37 -0.43
CA GLY A 36 0.50 5.49 0.40
C GLY A 36 1.14 5.10 1.74
N TYR A 37 2.31 5.66 2.06
CA TYR A 37 2.93 5.57 3.36
C TYR A 37 3.24 6.98 3.90
N GLU A 38 3.20 7.10 5.22
CA GLU A 38 3.51 8.33 5.95
C GLU A 38 4.63 8.10 6.97
N HIS A 39 5.31 9.16 7.35
CA HIS A 39 6.34 9.08 8.40
C HIS A 39 5.70 8.74 9.74
N ALA A 40 6.20 7.71 10.41
CA ALA A 40 5.85 7.43 11.78
C ALA A 40 6.25 8.61 12.68
N LEU A 41 5.63 8.72 13.86
CA LEU A 41 5.88 9.82 14.79
C LEU A 41 7.39 9.93 15.14
N GLY A 42 7.99 11.08 14.84
CA GLY A 42 9.42 11.32 15.07
C GLY A 42 10.34 10.79 13.97
N SER A 43 9.80 10.28 12.86
CA SER A 43 10.55 9.92 11.66
C SER A 43 10.48 11.00 10.59
N ALA A 44 11.47 11.02 9.70
CA ALA A 44 11.59 11.94 8.59
C ALA A 44 12.50 11.35 7.51
N ASP A 45 12.49 11.97 6.33
CA ASP A 45 13.42 11.65 5.25
C ASP A 45 14.86 11.59 5.77
N SER A 46 15.61 10.61 5.29
CA SER A 46 16.93 10.30 5.81
C SER A 46 17.97 10.32 4.72
N THR A 47 19.06 11.05 4.96
CA THR A 47 20.20 11.11 4.06
C THR A 47 21.18 9.99 4.37
N PHE A 48 21.55 9.23 3.34
CA PHE A 48 22.57 8.20 3.41
C PHE A 48 23.83 8.67 2.70
N THR A 49 25.00 8.35 3.28
CA THR A 49 26.31 8.71 2.71
C THR A 49 27.06 7.46 2.30
N CYS A 50 27.53 7.41 1.06
CA CYS A 50 28.38 6.32 0.60
C CYS A 50 29.80 6.47 1.16
N GLN A 51 30.23 5.53 1.98
CA GLN A 51 31.52 5.54 2.66
C GLN A 51 32.62 4.88 1.80
N SER A 52 33.87 4.98 2.27
CA SER A 52 35.04 4.42 1.57
C SER A 52 35.13 2.90 1.63
N ASP A 53 34.42 2.28 2.56
CA ASP A 53 34.28 0.83 2.73
C ASP A 53 33.16 0.23 1.86
N ARG A 54 32.52 1.04 1.01
CA ARG A 54 31.43 0.66 0.09
C ARG A 54 30.09 0.37 0.78
N HIS A 55 29.93 0.77 2.04
CA HIS A 55 28.66 0.77 2.75
C HIS A 55 28.00 2.16 2.71
N PHE A 56 26.67 2.19 2.70
CA PHE A 56 25.96 3.40 3.03
C PHE A 56 25.85 3.56 4.54
N SER A 57 26.07 4.79 5.02
CA SER A 57 25.85 5.15 6.42
C SER A 57 24.63 6.06 6.52
N GLY A 58 23.67 5.67 7.35
CA GLY A 58 22.41 6.36 7.59
C GLY A 58 21.43 5.44 8.33
N THR A 59 20.29 5.99 8.75
CA THR A 59 19.19 5.23 9.36
C THR A 59 17.97 5.37 8.47
N ALA A 60 17.31 4.27 8.11
CA ALA A 60 16.15 4.34 7.23
C ALA A 60 14.95 4.99 7.96
N PRO A 61 14.12 5.79 7.25
CA PRO A 61 12.89 6.32 7.82
C PRO A 61 11.97 5.18 8.24
N GLN A 62 11.14 5.43 9.24
CA GLN A 62 10.07 4.54 9.67
C GLN A 62 8.78 5.00 8.99
N CYS A 63 8.26 4.17 8.10
CA CYS A 63 7.06 4.47 7.33
C CYS A 63 5.89 3.60 7.79
N SER A 64 4.73 4.21 8.01
CA SER A 64 3.46 3.54 8.30
C SER A 64 2.54 3.61 7.08
N ALA A 65 1.84 2.52 6.77
CA ALA A 65 0.88 2.51 5.67
C ALA A 65 -0.32 3.42 6.00
N SER A 66 -0.66 4.31 5.06
CA SER A 66 -1.78 5.24 5.18
C SER A 66 -3.10 4.54 4.88
N ALA A 67 -4.19 5.00 5.50
CA ALA A 67 -5.54 4.50 5.23
C ALA A 67 -6.01 4.89 3.83
N CYS A 68 -6.67 3.96 3.14
CA CYS A 68 -7.42 4.27 1.93
C CYS A 68 -8.68 5.08 2.25
N ASN A 69 -9.18 5.78 1.24
CA ASN A 69 -10.51 6.36 1.28
C ASN A 69 -11.56 5.26 1.42
N ALA A 70 -12.67 5.54 2.10
CA ALA A 70 -13.76 4.58 2.21
C ALA A 70 -14.20 4.07 0.83
N LEU A 71 -14.30 2.75 0.68
CA LEU A 71 -14.71 2.12 -0.57
C LEU A 71 -16.18 2.49 -0.87
N SER A 72 -16.38 3.28 -1.92
CA SER A 72 -17.70 3.71 -2.37
C SER A 72 -18.17 2.86 -3.55
N LEU A 73 -19.11 1.97 -3.30
CA LEU A 73 -19.83 1.18 -4.30
C LEU A 73 -21.35 1.34 -4.06
N ASP A 74 -22.15 0.85 -5.00
CA ASP A 74 -23.61 0.84 -4.87
C ASP A 74 -24.07 0.09 -3.61
N ALA A 75 -25.23 0.47 -3.07
CA ALA A 75 -25.82 -0.13 -1.86
C ALA A 75 -26.16 -1.63 -1.98
N VAL A 76 -25.99 -2.23 -3.16
CA VAL A 76 -26.13 -3.67 -3.40
C VAL A 76 -24.92 -4.46 -2.88
N TYR A 77 -23.81 -3.80 -2.59
CA TYR A 77 -22.56 -4.40 -2.11
C TYR A 77 -22.33 -4.13 -0.63
N ASP A 78 -21.65 -5.06 0.05
CA ASP A 78 -21.19 -4.88 1.42
C ASP A 78 -19.69 -4.53 1.44
N THR A 79 -19.38 -3.27 1.76
CA THR A 79 -18.01 -2.73 1.78
C THR A 79 -17.43 -2.57 3.19
N ARG A 80 -18.17 -2.92 4.24
CA ARG A 80 -17.77 -2.70 5.65
C ARG A 80 -16.45 -3.39 6.02
N GLY A 81 -16.13 -4.50 5.34
CA GLY A 81 -14.86 -5.20 5.52
C GLY A 81 -13.64 -4.44 5.00
N CYS A 82 -13.84 -3.35 4.26
CA CYS A 82 -12.80 -2.49 3.72
C CYS A 82 -12.59 -1.21 4.54
N ASP A 83 -13.41 -0.97 5.56
CA ASP A 83 -13.33 0.22 6.39
C ASP A 83 -11.99 0.27 7.14
N GLY A 84 -11.24 1.35 6.91
CA GLY A 84 -9.93 1.55 7.54
C GLY A 84 -8.80 0.68 7.00
N ALA A 85 -8.99 0.00 5.85
CA ALA A 85 -7.89 -0.70 5.21
C ALA A 85 -6.78 0.28 4.80
N VAL A 86 -5.52 -0.09 5.04
CA VAL A 86 -4.33 0.70 4.69
C VAL A 86 -3.64 0.17 3.45
N THR A 87 -2.75 0.96 2.86
CA THR A 87 -2.00 0.61 1.64
C THR A 87 -1.42 -0.80 1.68
N GLY A 88 -1.72 -1.60 0.66
CA GLY A 88 -1.28 -2.99 0.54
C GLY A 88 -2.17 -4.01 1.25
N GLN A 89 -3.16 -3.58 2.04
CA GLN A 89 -4.18 -4.48 2.58
C GLN A 89 -5.25 -4.81 1.53
N SER A 90 -5.89 -5.96 1.72
CA SER A 90 -7.01 -6.41 0.91
C SER A 90 -8.21 -6.72 1.79
N CYS A 91 -9.40 -6.48 1.24
CA CYS A 91 -10.68 -6.79 1.86
C CYS A 91 -11.56 -7.56 0.88
N VAL A 92 -12.55 -8.29 1.41
CA VAL A 92 -13.52 -9.02 0.59
C VAL A 92 -14.81 -8.23 0.50
N VAL A 93 -15.27 -7.97 -0.71
CA VAL A 93 -16.56 -7.34 -1.00
C VAL A 93 -17.56 -8.41 -1.39
N GLY A 94 -18.67 -8.44 -0.66
CA GLY A 94 -19.81 -9.32 -0.90
C GLY A 94 -21.06 -8.54 -1.30
N CYS A 95 -22.21 -9.22 -1.22
CA CYS A 95 -23.50 -8.59 -1.44
C CYS A 95 -24.11 -8.09 -0.11
N ALA A 96 -24.83 -6.98 -0.19
CA ALA A 96 -25.60 -6.46 0.93
C ALA A 96 -26.70 -7.43 1.39
N HIS A 97 -27.26 -7.20 2.57
CA HIS A 97 -28.20 -8.10 3.23
C HIS A 97 -29.40 -8.52 2.35
N ASP A 98 -29.92 -7.66 1.49
CA ASP A 98 -31.11 -7.95 0.66
C ASP A 98 -30.78 -8.61 -0.69
N PHE A 99 -29.51 -8.87 -0.95
CA PHE A 99 -28.99 -9.45 -2.17
C PHE A 99 -28.32 -10.81 -1.89
N LYS A 100 -28.40 -11.70 -2.87
CA LYS A 100 -27.70 -12.98 -2.85
C LYS A 100 -26.51 -12.88 -3.80
N LEU A 101 -25.37 -13.36 -3.33
CA LEU A 101 -24.18 -13.54 -4.15
C LEU A 101 -24.44 -14.56 -5.25
N ASP A 102 -24.25 -14.15 -6.50
CA ASP A 102 -24.26 -15.02 -7.65
C ASP A 102 -22.81 -15.25 -8.11
N GLY A 103 -22.28 -16.43 -7.83
CA GLY A 103 -20.85 -16.73 -8.00
C GLY A 103 -20.02 -16.50 -6.74
N VAL A 104 -18.92 -15.73 -6.86
CA VAL A 104 -17.91 -15.59 -5.80
C VAL A 104 -17.73 -14.13 -5.39
N ALA A 105 -17.46 -13.94 -4.09
CA ALA A 105 -17.09 -12.65 -3.54
C ALA A 105 -15.76 -12.19 -4.15
N GLN A 106 -15.57 -10.88 -4.23
CA GLN A 106 -14.41 -10.31 -4.91
C GLN A 106 -13.48 -9.64 -3.90
N ILE A 107 -12.20 -9.65 -4.21
CA ILE A 107 -11.16 -9.02 -3.38
C ILE A 107 -10.90 -7.62 -3.92
N PHE A 108 -10.88 -6.64 -3.02
CA PHE A 108 -10.45 -5.28 -3.31
C PHE A 108 -9.15 -5.01 -2.56
N GLU A 109 -8.18 -4.41 -3.24
CA GLU A 109 -6.86 -4.05 -2.70
C GLU A 109 -6.77 -2.53 -2.51
N CYS A 110 -6.34 -2.09 -1.33
CA CYS A 110 -6.04 -0.68 -1.05
C CYS A 110 -4.70 -0.29 -1.70
N LYS A 111 -4.75 0.63 -2.64
CA LYS A 111 -3.63 1.08 -3.47
C LYS A 111 -2.90 2.28 -2.84
N PRO A 112 -1.65 2.52 -3.24
CA PRO A 112 -0.87 3.68 -2.80
C PRO A 112 -1.53 5.05 -3.02
N ASP A 113 -2.40 5.19 -4.02
CA ASP A 113 -3.13 6.42 -4.32
C ASP A 113 -4.38 6.63 -3.45
N ALA A 114 -4.50 5.88 -2.34
CA ALA A 114 -5.64 5.85 -1.44
C ALA A 114 -6.96 5.40 -2.09
N SER A 115 -6.90 4.76 -3.26
CA SER A 115 -8.04 4.14 -3.92
C SER A 115 -8.07 2.63 -3.71
N PHE A 116 -9.21 2.02 -3.96
CA PHE A 116 -9.33 0.56 -3.99
C PHE A 116 -9.38 0.06 -5.43
N SER A 117 -8.66 -1.03 -5.69
CA SER A 117 -8.69 -1.74 -6.97
C SER A 117 -9.37 -3.09 -6.81
N GLY A 118 -10.37 -3.36 -7.64
CA GLY A 118 -11.14 -4.60 -7.64
C GLY A 118 -12.33 -4.49 -8.57
N THR A 119 -12.94 -5.62 -8.89
CA THR A 119 -14.21 -5.68 -9.63
C THR A 119 -15.31 -6.14 -8.69
N PRO A 120 -16.47 -5.48 -8.65
CA PRO A 120 -17.55 -5.90 -7.76
C PRO A 120 -18.09 -7.30 -8.12
N PRO A 121 -18.55 -8.09 -7.14
CA PRO A 121 -19.20 -9.39 -7.40
C PRO A 121 -20.55 -9.21 -8.11
N VAL A 122 -21.15 -10.30 -8.59
CA VAL A 122 -22.53 -10.25 -9.09
C VAL A 122 -23.50 -10.46 -7.93
N CYS A 123 -24.43 -9.53 -7.76
CA CYS A 123 -25.44 -9.54 -6.69
C CYS A 123 -26.84 -9.51 -7.30
N VAL A 124 -27.67 -10.51 -6.97
CA VAL A 124 -29.06 -10.61 -7.42
C VAL A 124 -30.02 -10.38 -6.26
N SER A 125 -31.15 -9.72 -6.51
CA SER A 125 -32.12 -9.43 -5.45
C SER A 125 -32.71 -10.71 -4.88
N LYS A 126 -32.82 -10.80 -3.55
CA LYS A 126 -33.50 -11.94 -2.90
C LYS A 126 -35.00 -11.97 -3.24
N SER A 127 -35.60 -10.82 -3.53
CA SER A 127 -37.02 -10.69 -3.89
C SER A 127 -37.40 -11.31 -5.24
N SER A 128 -36.44 -11.54 -6.15
CA SER A 128 -36.70 -12.28 -7.40
C SER A 128 -36.92 -13.79 -7.19
N GLN A 129 -36.75 -14.31 -5.96
CA GLN A 129 -37.09 -15.69 -5.59
C GLN A 129 -38.36 -15.78 -4.71
N SER A 130 -39.25 -14.80 -4.79
CA SER A 130 -40.59 -14.88 -4.18
C SER A 130 -41.69 -14.98 -5.25
N GLY A 131 -41.66 -16.05 -6.03
CA GLY A 131 -42.84 -16.66 -6.68
C GLY A 131 -42.68 -18.16 -6.48
N SER A 132 -43.66 -18.94 -6.00
CA SER A 132 -45.10 -18.84 -6.19
C SER A 132 -45.78 -19.70 -5.10
N PHE A 133 -46.85 -19.21 -4.48
CA PHE A 133 -47.89 -20.06 -3.87
C PHE A 133 -49.13 -20.00 -4.74
#